data_AF-W7CPX4-F1
#
_entry.id   AF-W7CPX4-F1
#
_cell.length_a   1.000
_cell.length_b   1.000
_cell.length_c   1.000
_cell.angle_alpha   90.00
_cell.angle_beta   90.00
_cell.angle_gamma   90.00
#
_symmetry.space_group_name_H-M   'P 1'
#
loop_
_entity.id
_entity.type
_entity.pdbx_description
1 polymer ?
#
loop_
_entity_poly.entity_id
_entity_poly.type
_entity_poly.pdbx_seq_one_letter_code
_entity_poly.pdbx_strand_id
1 'polypeptide(L)'
;MNAITIMIGSICLLALAYRFYSLFFAKKVLRLRNDTPTPAEQLDDGQDYVPTNKWVTFGHHFAAIAAAGPLVGPVLAAQFGYLPGLIWLLIGAVLGGAVHDAVVLYASMRHQGQSLSEVAKKEMGPIAGFCAGLAMLFIITITMAGLSMVVLNALTHNPWGTFTIAMTIPIAMAVGLYYRFTGQLKLASTVGFSCILVAVGLGPWIETTVLGTWLSLDYQTLALILPVYAFFAAALPVWLLLTPRDYLSSFMKIGVFFGLDHRCLCH
;
A
#
# COMPACT_ATOMS: atom_id res chain seq x y z
N MET A 1 -30.25 -3.78 6.90
CA MET A 1 -29.39 -4.54 5.96
C MET A 1 -28.20 -5.02 6.76
N ASN A 2 -27.98 -6.33 6.87
CA ASN A 2 -26.93 -6.85 7.75
C ASN A 2 -25.56 -6.61 7.10
N ALA A 3 -24.58 -6.06 7.84
CA ALA A 3 -23.27 -5.71 7.29
C ALA A 3 -22.56 -6.92 6.64
N ILE A 4 -22.79 -8.10 7.23
CA ILE A 4 -22.30 -9.39 6.73
C ILE A 4 -22.84 -9.70 5.32
N THR A 5 -24.11 -9.41 5.05
CA THR A 5 -24.71 -9.70 3.73
C THR A 5 -24.09 -8.84 2.63
N ILE A 6 -23.75 -7.59 2.95
CA ILE A 6 -23.10 -6.65 2.04
C ILE A 6 -21.65 -7.06 1.78
N MET A 7 -20.94 -7.46 2.84
CA MET A 7 -19.57 -7.95 2.74
C MET A 7 -19.49 -9.19 1.85
N ILE A 8 -20.32 -10.20 2.14
CA ILE A 8 -20.37 -11.44 1.35
C ILE A 8 -20.76 -11.13 -0.11
N GLY A 9 -21.77 -10.28 -0.33
CA GLY A 9 -22.18 -9.87 -1.68
C GLY A 9 -21.03 -9.18 -2.45
N SER A 10 -20.28 -8.32 -1.78
CA SER A 10 -19.12 -7.62 -2.35
C SER A 10 -18.00 -8.59 -2.69
N ILE A 11 -17.67 -9.54 -1.80
CA ILE A 11 -16.64 -10.57 -2.04
C ILE A 11 -17.03 -11.44 -3.24
N CYS A 12 -18.30 -11.87 -3.32
CA CYS A 12 -18.79 -12.67 -4.44
C CYS A 12 -18.67 -11.91 -5.76
N LEU A 13 -19.07 -10.62 -5.79
CA LEU A 13 -18.97 -9.79 -6.99
C LEU A 13 -17.52 -9.59 -7.42
N LEU A 14 -16.61 -9.30 -6.48
CA LEU A 14 -15.18 -9.16 -6.76
C LEU A 14 -14.55 -10.48 -7.23
N ALA A 15 -14.97 -11.63 -6.67
CA ALA A 15 -14.52 -12.94 -7.11
C ALA A 15 -14.97 -13.28 -8.54
N LEU A 16 -16.22 -12.95 -8.88
CA LEU A 16 -16.74 -13.10 -10.25
C LEU A 16 -16.01 -12.16 -11.21
N ALA A 17 -15.81 -10.90 -10.83
CA ALA A 17 -15.05 -9.93 -11.62
C ALA A 17 -13.61 -10.42 -11.87
N TYR A 18 -12.93 -10.90 -10.83
CA TYR A 18 -11.59 -11.46 -10.98
C TYR A 18 -11.56 -12.65 -11.95
N ARG A 19 -12.52 -13.57 -11.84
CA ARG A 19 -12.54 -14.78 -12.65
C ARG A 19 -12.95 -14.54 -14.10
N PHE A 20 -13.91 -13.66 -14.37
CA PHE A 20 -14.40 -13.46 -15.74
C PHE A 20 -13.72 -12.27 -16.41
N TYR A 21 -13.69 -11.12 -15.73
CA TYR A 21 -13.22 -9.87 -16.32
C TYR A 21 -11.70 -9.76 -16.31
N SER A 22 -11.04 -10.00 -15.17
CA SER A 22 -9.56 -9.89 -15.11
C SER A 22 -8.87 -10.94 -15.99
N LEU A 23 -9.39 -12.18 -16.06
CA LEU A 23 -8.86 -13.21 -16.96
C LEU A 23 -9.07 -12.86 -18.45
N PHE A 24 -10.24 -12.33 -18.82
CA PHE A 24 -10.49 -11.83 -20.17
C PHE A 24 -9.51 -10.71 -20.53
N PHE A 25 -9.33 -9.75 -19.63
CA PHE A 25 -8.46 -8.60 -19.84
C PHE A 25 -6.99 -9.02 -19.99
N ALA A 26 -6.49 -9.85 -19.07
CA ALA A 26 -5.12 -10.36 -19.07
C ALA A 26 -4.79 -11.16 -20.35
N LYS A 27 -5.68 -12.06 -20.76
CA LYS A 27 -5.42 -12.96 -21.91
C LYS A 27 -5.71 -12.31 -23.26
N LYS A 28 -6.82 -11.58 -23.39
CA LYS A 28 -7.31 -11.13 -24.70
C LYS A 28 -6.89 -9.69 -25.01
N VAL A 29 -6.87 -8.81 -24.01
CA VAL A 29 -6.55 -7.38 -24.18
C VAL A 29 -5.05 -7.16 -24.03
N LEU A 30 -4.49 -7.44 -22.85
CA LEU A 30 -3.06 -7.22 -22.58
C LEU A 30 -2.16 -8.28 -23.21
N ARG A 31 -2.70 -9.47 -23.49
CA ARG A 31 -1.96 -10.64 -24.02
C ARG A 31 -0.68 -10.89 -23.22
N LEU A 32 -0.83 -11.00 -21.90
CA LEU A 32 0.29 -11.26 -21.00
C LEU A 32 1.00 -12.55 -21.42
N ARG A 33 2.33 -12.48 -21.54
CA ARG A 33 3.19 -13.57 -21.98
C ARG A 33 4.17 -13.91 -20.86
N ASN A 34 4.28 -15.18 -20.51
CA ASN A 34 5.17 -15.67 -19.45
C ASN A 34 6.56 -16.09 -19.97
N ASP A 35 6.83 -15.90 -21.26
CA ASP A 35 8.07 -16.30 -21.92
C ASP A 35 9.15 -15.20 -21.92
N THR A 36 8.78 -13.95 -21.61
CA THR A 36 9.70 -12.83 -21.53
C THR A 36 10.15 -12.61 -20.09
N PRO A 37 11.46 -12.67 -19.80
CA PRO A 37 11.96 -12.33 -18.47
C PRO A 37 11.63 -10.87 -18.15
N THR A 38 11.36 -10.58 -16.89
CA THR A 38 10.98 -9.22 -16.47
C THR A 38 12.19 -8.27 -16.51
N PRO A 39 12.00 -6.94 -16.60
CA PRO A 39 13.12 -5.99 -16.51
C PRO A 39 13.96 -6.17 -15.25
N ALA A 40 13.34 -6.56 -14.13
CA ALA A 40 14.03 -6.87 -12.88
C ALA A 40 14.97 -8.07 -12.96
N GLU A 41 14.73 -9.02 -13.88
CA GLU A 41 15.62 -10.16 -14.12
C GLU A 41 16.66 -9.85 -15.21
N GLN A 42 16.32 -8.99 -16.18
CA GLN A 42 17.21 -8.64 -17.30
C GLN A 42 18.26 -7.58 -16.93
N LEU A 43 17.92 -6.65 -16.04
CA LEU A 43 18.73 -5.47 -15.71
C LEU A 43 19.21 -5.49 -14.24
N ASP A 44 19.28 -6.68 -13.61
CA ASP A 44 19.61 -6.86 -12.18
C ASP A 44 20.88 -6.09 -11.77
N ASP A 45 20.69 -4.91 -11.20
CA ASP A 45 21.74 -3.97 -10.81
C ASP A 45 21.91 -3.88 -9.28
N GLY A 46 21.06 -4.59 -8.53
CA GLY A 46 21.07 -4.57 -7.07
C GLY A 46 20.57 -3.25 -6.45
N GLN A 47 20.15 -2.27 -7.25
CA GLN A 47 19.64 -0.96 -6.81
C GLN A 47 18.23 -0.70 -7.32
N ASP A 48 18.06 -0.42 -8.61
CA ASP A 48 16.77 -0.08 -9.24
C ASP A 48 16.04 -1.33 -9.75
N TYR A 49 16.79 -2.36 -10.15
CA TYR A 49 16.29 -3.63 -10.63
C TYR A 49 16.79 -4.75 -9.72
N VAL A 50 15.89 -5.26 -8.87
CA VAL A 50 16.19 -6.37 -7.96
C VAL A 50 15.13 -7.45 -8.09
N PRO A 51 15.50 -8.70 -8.48
CA PRO A 51 14.54 -9.79 -8.58
C PRO A 51 13.97 -10.10 -7.20
N THR A 52 12.67 -9.83 -7.04
CA THR A 52 11.95 -9.94 -5.77
C THR A 52 10.86 -11.00 -5.87
N ASN A 53 10.65 -11.77 -4.79
CA ASN A 53 9.62 -12.79 -4.75
C ASN A 53 8.23 -12.18 -5.02
N LYS A 54 7.45 -12.82 -5.91
CA LYS A 54 6.10 -12.40 -6.31
C LYS A 54 5.17 -12.05 -5.13
N TRP A 55 5.28 -12.74 -4.00
CA TRP A 55 4.44 -12.48 -2.82
C TRP A 55 4.82 -11.18 -2.10
N VAL A 56 6.11 -10.85 -2.09
CA VAL A 56 6.62 -9.61 -1.51
C VAL A 56 6.24 -8.44 -2.41
N THR A 57 6.46 -8.58 -3.72
CA THR A 57 6.07 -7.60 -4.73
C THR A 57 4.56 -7.34 -4.70
N PHE A 58 3.74 -8.39 -4.59
CA PHE A 58 2.29 -8.28 -4.43
C PHE A 58 1.93 -7.50 -3.16
N GLY A 59 2.53 -7.82 -2.01
CA GLY A 59 2.28 -7.10 -0.76
C GLY A 59 2.68 -5.63 -0.84
N HIS A 60 3.81 -5.32 -1.47
CA HIS A 60 4.25 -3.95 -1.67
C HIS A 60 3.23 -3.15 -2.53
N HIS A 61 2.80 -3.69 -3.67
CA HIS A 61 1.75 -3.06 -4.48
C HIS A 61 0.41 -2.95 -3.75
N PHE A 62 0.00 -4.01 -3.04
CA PHE A 62 -1.24 -4.01 -2.26
C PHE A 62 -1.21 -2.93 -1.18
N ALA A 63 -0.11 -2.80 -0.44
CA ALA A 63 0.05 -1.79 0.58
C ALA A 63 -0.04 -0.37 0.03
N ALA A 64 0.57 -0.12 -1.14
CA ALA A 64 0.54 1.17 -1.81
C ALA A 64 -0.89 1.58 -2.22
N ILE A 65 -1.65 0.67 -2.83
CA ILE A 65 -3.04 0.92 -3.26
C ILE A 65 -3.98 1.04 -2.04
N ALA A 66 -3.83 0.15 -1.06
CA ALA A 66 -4.68 0.11 0.12
C ALA A 66 -4.40 1.22 1.14
N ALA A 67 -3.44 2.12 0.90
CA ALA A 67 -3.12 3.21 1.83
C ALA A 67 -4.20 4.30 1.84
N ALA A 68 -4.58 4.82 0.67
CA ALA A 68 -5.54 5.92 0.56
C ALA A 68 -7.00 5.47 0.53
N GLY A 69 -7.25 4.35 -0.17
CA GLY A 69 -8.60 3.89 -0.50
C GLY A 69 -9.51 3.67 0.71
N PRO A 70 -9.10 2.86 1.71
CA PRO A 70 -9.96 2.53 2.85
C PRO A 70 -10.24 3.70 3.81
N LEU A 71 -9.34 4.68 3.88
CA LEU A 71 -9.47 5.80 4.83
C LEU A 71 -10.43 6.88 4.32
N VAL A 72 -10.28 7.29 3.07
CA VAL A 72 -11.01 8.45 2.52
C VAL A 72 -12.18 8.03 1.64
N GLY A 73 -12.05 6.92 0.92
CA GLY A 73 -13.03 6.46 -0.08
C GLY A 73 -14.43 6.23 0.49
N PRO A 74 -14.60 5.43 1.56
CA PRO A 74 -15.91 5.17 2.15
C PRO A 74 -16.59 6.42 2.71
N VAL A 75 -15.82 7.34 3.32
CA VAL A 75 -16.35 8.59 3.89
C VAL A 75 -16.88 9.52 2.80
N LEU A 76 -16.18 9.62 1.67
CA LEU A 76 -16.65 10.38 0.51
C LEU A 76 -17.85 9.72 -0.16
N ALA A 77 -17.84 8.38 -0.30
CA ALA A 77 -18.95 7.64 -0.91
C ALA A 77 -20.24 7.69 -0.07
N ALA A 78 -20.12 7.68 1.27
CA ALA A 78 -21.27 7.71 2.17
C ALA A 78 -22.12 8.98 2.04
N GLN A 79 -21.52 10.11 1.61
CA GLN A 79 -22.23 11.37 1.40
C GLN A 79 -23.27 11.29 0.27
N PHE A 80 -23.07 10.39 -0.70
CA PHE A 80 -23.99 10.16 -1.82
C PHE A 80 -25.01 9.04 -1.54
N GLY A 81 -25.09 8.58 -0.29
CA GLY A 81 -25.92 7.47 0.13
C GLY A 81 -25.19 6.13 0.09
N TYR A 82 -25.52 5.28 1.05
CA TYR A 82 -24.78 4.04 1.32
C TYR A 82 -24.88 3.01 0.17
N LEU A 83 -26.07 2.81 -0.40
CA LEU A 83 -26.27 1.83 -1.47
C LEU A 83 -25.69 2.31 -2.83
N PRO A 84 -25.96 3.54 -3.31
CA PRO A 84 -25.34 4.03 -4.54
C PRO A 84 -23.83 4.15 -4.43
N GLY A 85 -23.32 4.62 -3.27
CA GLY A 85 -21.89 4.72 -3.01
C GLY A 85 -21.19 3.36 -3.05
N LEU A 86 -21.79 2.33 -2.45
CA LEU A 86 -21.26 0.96 -2.49
C LEU A 86 -21.22 0.40 -3.92
N ILE A 87 -22.31 0.52 -4.68
CA ILE A 87 -22.38 0.00 -6.05
C ILE A 87 -21.35 0.71 -6.94
N TRP A 88 -21.24 2.03 -6.82
CA TRP A 88 -20.24 2.81 -7.55
C TRP A 88 -18.82 2.41 -7.17
N LEU A 89 -18.56 2.21 -5.87
CA LEU A 89 -17.25 1.77 -5.40
C LEU A 89 -16.89 0.41 -5.99
N LEU A 90 -17.80 -0.57 -5.94
CA LEU A 90 -17.54 -1.92 -6.48
C LEU A 90 -17.33 -1.91 -8.00
N ILE A 91 -18.21 -1.25 -8.75
CA ILE A 91 -18.13 -1.22 -10.21
C ILE A 91 -16.93 -0.37 -10.67
N GLY A 92 -16.73 0.80 -10.07
CA GLY A 92 -15.65 1.72 -10.40
C GLY A 92 -14.28 1.15 -10.05
N ALA A 93 -14.15 0.43 -8.93
CA ALA A 93 -12.90 -0.25 -8.57
C ALA A 93 -12.53 -1.34 -9.58
N VAL A 94 -13.51 -2.12 -10.07
CA VAL A 94 -13.25 -3.20 -11.03
C VAL A 94 -12.98 -2.67 -12.44
N LEU A 95 -13.85 -1.80 -12.96
CA LEU A 95 -13.79 -1.36 -14.36
C LEU A 95 -12.79 -0.22 -14.59
N GLY A 96 -12.66 0.68 -13.62
CA GLY A 96 -11.76 1.83 -13.69
C GLY A 96 -10.41 1.52 -13.06
N GLY A 97 -10.40 1.38 -11.73
CA GLY A 97 -9.16 1.30 -10.94
C GLY A 97 -8.28 0.12 -11.32
N ALA A 98 -8.80 -1.11 -11.21
CA ALA A 98 -8.02 -2.31 -11.47
C ALA A 98 -7.53 -2.40 -12.92
N VAL A 99 -8.33 -1.92 -13.89
CA VAL A 99 -7.95 -1.89 -15.31
C VAL A 99 -6.87 -0.85 -15.55
N HIS A 100 -7.05 0.36 -15.03
CA HIS A 100 -6.08 1.45 -15.14
C HIS A 100 -4.72 1.01 -14.60
N ASP A 101 -4.68 0.48 -13.38
CA ASP A 101 -3.43 0.06 -12.73
C ASP A 101 -2.76 -1.09 -13.49
N ALA A 102 -3.54 -2.06 -13.99
CA ALA A 102 -3.00 -3.15 -14.80
C ALA A 102 -2.43 -2.67 -16.15
N VAL A 103 -3.09 -1.72 -16.82
CA VAL A 103 -2.61 -1.15 -18.09
C VAL A 103 -1.34 -0.33 -17.88
N VAL A 104 -1.31 0.53 -16.86
CA VAL A 104 -0.14 1.37 -16.54
C VAL A 104 1.05 0.50 -16.15
N LEU A 105 0.84 -0.51 -15.30
CA LEU A 105 1.90 -1.46 -14.93
C LEU A 105 2.42 -2.22 -16.16
N TYR A 106 1.53 -2.70 -17.02
CA TYR A 106 1.93 -3.41 -18.23
C TYR A 106 2.72 -2.53 -19.21
N ALA A 107 2.28 -1.27 -19.40
CA ALA A 107 2.98 -0.30 -20.22
C ALA A 107 4.38 -0.01 -19.66
N SER A 108 4.49 0.26 -18.35
CA SER A 108 5.79 0.46 -17.69
C SER A 108 6.72 -0.74 -17.87
N MET A 109 6.22 -1.97 -17.69
CA MET A 109 7.01 -3.20 -17.88
C MET A 109 7.55 -3.37 -19.30
N ARG A 110 6.81 -2.94 -20.33
CA ARG A 110 7.30 -2.96 -21.73
C ARG A 110 8.37 -1.91 -22.00
N HIS A 111 8.38 -0.81 -21.26
CA HIS A 111 9.39 0.24 -21.34
C HIS A 111 10.41 0.12 -20.21
N GLN A 112 10.84 -1.11 -19.88
CA GLN A 112 11.89 -1.40 -18.89
C GLN A 112 11.60 -0.86 -17.47
N GLY A 113 10.35 -0.77 -17.05
CA GLY A 113 9.99 -0.28 -15.71
C GLY A 113 10.06 1.23 -15.54
N GLN A 114 10.11 1.99 -16.63
CA GLN A 114 10.16 3.46 -16.57
C GLN A 114 8.86 4.07 -16.04
N SER A 115 8.96 5.30 -15.52
CA SER A 115 7.82 6.07 -15.04
C SER A 115 6.86 6.42 -16.17
N LEU A 116 5.58 6.61 -15.82
CA LEU A 116 4.52 6.89 -16.80
C LEU A 116 4.80 8.15 -17.64
N SER A 117 5.49 9.17 -17.09
CA SER A 117 5.88 10.37 -17.84
C SER A 117 6.91 10.06 -18.92
N GLU A 118 7.87 9.19 -18.62
CA GLU A 118 8.89 8.79 -19.60
C GLU A 118 8.27 7.88 -20.67
N VAL A 119 7.33 7.02 -20.31
CA VAL A 119 6.53 6.26 -21.29
C VAL A 119 5.72 7.20 -22.19
N ALA A 120 5.01 8.18 -21.61
CA ALA A 120 4.25 9.17 -22.37
C ALA A 120 5.15 10.02 -23.28
N LYS A 121 6.35 10.37 -22.81
CA LYS A 121 7.35 11.12 -23.59
C LYS A 121 7.82 10.34 -24.82
N LYS A 122 8.03 9.02 -24.68
CA LYS A 122 8.48 8.14 -25.76
C LYS A 122 7.39 7.91 -26.81
N GLU A 123 6.15 7.72 -26.38
CA GLU A 123 5.03 7.36 -27.27
C GLU A 123 4.33 8.58 -27.90
N MET A 124 4.18 9.68 -27.15
CA MET A 124 3.39 10.85 -27.58
C MET A 124 4.24 12.11 -27.82
N GLY A 125 5.56 12.00 -27.63
CA GLY A 125 6.51 13.09 -27.84
C GLY A 125 6.80 13.94 -26.59
N PRO A 126 7.75 14.89 -26.70
CA PRO A 126 8.32 15.59 -25.55
C PRO A 126 7.32 16.47 -24.80
N ILE A 127 6.38 17.11 -25.51
CA ILE A 127 5.37 17.98 -24.91
C ILE A 127 4.39 17.17 -24.07
N ALA A 128 3.91 16.03 -24.60
CA ALA A 128 3.00 15.14 -23.88
C ALA A 128 3.67 14.56 -22.62
N GLY A 129 4.94 14.15 -22.72
CA GLY A 129 5.72 13.69 -21.58
C GLY A 129 5.89 14.76 -20.49
N PHE A 130 6.19 16.00 -20.87
CA PHE A 130 6.29 17.11 -19.93
C PHE A 130 4.95 17.41 -19.24
N CYS A 131 3.86 17.52 -20.00
CA CYS A 131 2.52 17.73 -19.45
C CYS A 131 2.10 16.58 -18.51
N ALA A 132 2.38 15.33 -18.88
CA ALA A 132 2.10 14.17 -18.05
C ALA A 132 2.93 14.17 -16.76
N GLY A 133 4.23 14.50 -16.85
CA GLY A 133 5.11 14.65 -15.70
C GLY A 133 4.63 15.73 -14.73
N LEU A 134 4.26 16.90 -15.26
CA LEU A 134 3.74 18.01 -14.47
C LEU A 134 2.40 17.65 -13.80
N ALA A 135 1.48 17.03 -14.54
CA ALA A 135 0.20 16.58 -14.00
C ALA A 135 0.40 15.54 -12.88
N MET A 136 1.29 14.57 -13.06
CA MET A 136 1.60 13.58 -12.03
C MET A 136 2.20 14.22 -10.77
N LEU A 137 3.11 15.19 -10.93
CA LEU A 137 3.68 15.93 -9.79
C LEU A 137 2.57 16.59 -8.97
N PHE A 138 1.65 17.31 -9.62
CA PHE A 138 0.52 17.93 -8.93
C PHE A 138 -0.40 16.90 -8.26
N ILE A 139 -0.76 15.82 -8.96
CA ILE A 139 -1.63 14.77 -8.41
C ILE A 139 -0.99 14.10 -7.19
N ILE A 140 0.28 13.70 -7.28
CA ILE A 140 0.99 13.07 -6.15
C ILE A 140 1.13 14.04 -4.98
N THR A 141 1.43 15.32 -5.24
CA THR A 141 1.56 16.32 -4.18
C THR A 141 0.23 16.55 -3.44
N ILE A 142 -0.86 16.73 -4.17
CA ILE A 142 -2.20 16.95 -3.59
C ILE A 142 -2.65 15.71 -2.80
N THR A 143 -2.46 14.52 -3.37
CA THR A 143 -2.84 13.27 -2.70
C THR A 143 -2.01 13.01 -1.44
N MET A 144 -0.70 13.25 -1.49
CA MET A 144 0.18 13.14 -0.32
C MET A 144 -0.17 14.17 0.77
N ALA A 145 -0.53 15.39 0.40
CA ALA A 145 -0.99 16.40 1.36
C ALA A 145 -2.28 15.95 2.06
N GLY A 146 -3.25 15.42 1.30
CA GLY A 146 -4.49 14.87 1.85
C GLY A 146 -4.25 13.71 2.82
N LEU A 147 -3.41 12.75 2.45
CA LEU A 147 -3.07 11.60 3.30
C LEU A 147 -2.30 12.01 4.56
N SER A 148 -1.39 12.97 4.43
CA SER A 148 -0.61 13.48 5.57
C SER A 148 -1.52 14.07 6.63
N MET A 149 -2.56 14.82 6.26
CA MET A 149 -3.53 15.36 7.22
C MET A 149 -4.28 14.25 7.98
N VAL A 150 -4.67 13.17 7.31
CA VAL A 150 -5.35 12.04 7.95
C VAL A 150 -4.43 11.35 8.96
N VAL A 151 -3.16 11.12 8.59
CA VAL A 151 -2.16 10.50 9.47
C VAL A 151 -1.85 11.40 10.67
N LEU A 152 -1.67 12.71 10.45
CA LEU A 152 -1.41 13.67 11.53
C LEU A 152 -2.55 13.67 12.55
N ASN A 153 -3.80 13.77 12.09
CA ASN A 153 -4.96 13.74 12.97
C ASN A 153 -5.10 12.39 13.71
N ALA A 154 -4.71 11.27 13.09
CA ALA A 154 -4.76 9.96 13.72
C ALA A 154 -3.69 9.76 14.82
N LEU A 155 -2.56 10.47 14.72
CA LEU A 155 -1.41 10.33 15.64
C LEU A 155 -1.31 11.42 16.70
N THR A 156 -1.95 12.57 16.49
CA THR A 156 -1.94 13.68 17.45
C THR A 156 -2.54 13.21 18.79
N HIS A 157 -1.78 13.40 19.88
CA HIS A 157 -2.13 12.90 21.22
C HIS A 157 -2.40 11.39 21.31
N ASN A 158 -1.88 10.59 20.36
CA ASN A 158 -2.02 9.15 20.34
C ASN A 158 -0.64 8.46 20.50
N PRO A 159 -0.16 8.30 21.75
CA PRO A 159 1.13 7.68 22.02
C PRO A 159 1.16 6.19 21.61
N TRP A 160 0.03 5.49 21.68
CA TRP A 160 -0.09 4.10 21.23
C TRP A 160 0.21 3.95 19.72
N GLY A 161 -0.43 4.79 18.89
CA GLY A 161 -0.21 4.81 17.46
C GLY A 161 1.22 5.22 17.10
N THR A 162 1.74 6.25 17.76
CA THR A 162 3.10 6.76 17.53
C THR A 162 4.16 5.72 17.88
N PHE A 163 4.02 5.04 19.03
CA PHE A 163 4.91 3.94 19.43
C PHE A 163 4.90 2.80 18.41
N THR A 164 3.71 2.37 18.00
CA THR A 164 3.55 1.26 17.06
C THR A 164 4.24 1.56 15.73
N ILE A 165 4.04 2.76 15.17
CA ILE A 165 4.70 3.17 13.91
C ILE A 165 6.21 3.30 14.10
N ALA A 166 6.66 3.91 15.20
CA ALA A 166 8.07 4.07 15.51
C ALA A 166 8.79 2.71 15.60
N MET A 167 8.16 1.70 16.21
CA MET A 167 8.70 0.34 16.29
C MET A 167 8.64 -0.42 14.96
N THR A 168 7.68 -0.10 14.09
CA THR A 168 7.56 -0.76 12.79
C THR A 168 8.78 -0.48 11.89
N ILE A 169 9.41 0.69 12.03
CA ILE A 169 10.60 1.08 11.25
C ILE A 169 11.80 0.15 11.51
N PRO A 170 12.33 0.00 12.74
CA PRO A 170 13.46 -0.89 13.00
C PRO A 170 13.10 -2.36 12.77
N ILE A 171 11.87 -2.78 13.05
CA ILE A 171 11.42 -4.15 12.76
C ILE A 171 11.48 -4.41 11.25
N ALA A 172 10.97 -3.50 10.42
CA ALA A 172 11.01 -3.63 8.97
C ALA A 172 12.46 -3.66 8.45
N MET A 173 13.34 -2.80 8.96
CA MET A 173 14.77 -2.81 8.59
C MET A 173 15.46 -4.13 8.96
N ALA A 174 15.21 -4.65 10.16
CA ALA A 174 15.76 -5.92 10.61
C ALA A 174 15.27 -7.09 9.75
N VAL A 175 13.98 -7.11 9.40
CA VAL A 175 13.38 -8.12 8.51
C VAL A 175 13.95 -8.02 7.09
N GLY A 176 14.10 -6.82 6.54
CA GLY A 176 14.71 -6.58 5.23
C GLY A 176 16.15 -7.08 5.17
N LEU A 177 16.95 -6.76 6.18
CA LEU A 177 18.32 -7.21 6.30
C LEU A 177 18.42 -8.75 6.48
N TYR A 178 17.59 -9.32 7.35
CA TYR A 178 17.53 -10.76 7.57
C TYR A 178 17.13 -11.52 6.29
N TYR A 179 16.15 -11.01 5.55
CA TYR A 179 15.74 -11.60 4.28
C TYR A 179 16.87 -11.56 3.24
N ARG A 180 17.64 -10.46 3.17
CA ARG A 180 18.78 -10.35 2.25
C ARG A 180 19.88 -11.36 2.55
N PHE A 181 20.18 -11.63 3.83
CA PHE A 181 21.23 -12.58 4.21
C PHE A 181 20.81 -14.05 4.16
N THR A 182 19.56 -14.36 4.53
CA THR A 182 19.12 -15.76 4.67
C THR A 182 18.32 -16.28 3.47
N GLY A 183 17.71 -15.40 2.69
CA GLY A 183 16.77 -15.76 1.61
C GLY A 183 15.47 -16.42 2.11
N GLN A 184 15.30 -16.62 3.42
CA GLN A 184 14.17 -17.36 3.98
C GLN A 184 12.98 -16.43 4.26
N LEU A 185 12.18 -16.21 3.22
CA LEU A 185 11.02 -15.33 3.29
C LEU A 185 10.06 -15.71 4.44
N LYS A 186 9.71 -16.99 4.57
CA LYS A 186 8.70 -17.44 5.57
C LYS A 186 9.10 -17.11 7.01
N LEU A 187 10.37 -17.30 7.37
CA LEU A 187 10.87 -16.97 8.71
C LEU A 187 10.91 -15.45 8.91
N ALA A 188 11.39 -14.71 7.92
CA ALA A 188 11.44 -13.25 7.97
C ALA A 188 10.04 -12.64 8.18
N SER A 189 9.05 -13.12 7.42
CA SER A 189 7.66 -12.65 7.51
C SER A 189 7.02 -12.97 8.86
N THR A 190 7.19 -14.21 9.34
CA THR A 190 6.56 -14.66 10.59
C THR A 190 7.14 -13.94 11.79
N VAL A 191 8.46 -13.83 11.89
CA VAL A 191 9.13 -13.09 12.96
C VAL A 191 8.74 -11.61 12.92
N GLY A 192 8.79 -10.97 11.74
CA GLY A 192 8.41 -9.57 11.59
C GLY A 192 6.96 -9.29 12.01
N PHE A 193 6.04 -10.15 11.57
CA PHE A 193 4.62 -10.03 11.94
C PHE A 193 4.40 -10.25 13.45
N SER A 194 5.04 -11.26 14.04
CA SER A 194 4.97 -11.49 15.49
C SER A 194 5.53 -10.32 16.29
N CYS A 195 6.66 -9.75 15.88
CA CYS A 195 7.25 -8.57 16.54
C CYS A 195 6.30 -7.35 16.48
N ILE A 196 5.63 -7.14 15.34
CA ILE A 196 4.66 -6.04 15.22
C ILE A 196 3.44 -6.29 16.11
N LEU A 197 2.90 -7.51 16.16
CA LEU A 197 1.79 -7.84 17.06
C LEU A 197 2.15 -7.62 18.53
N VAL A 198 3.37 -8.01 18.92
CA VAL A 198 3.89 -7.73 20.27
C VAL A 198 4.01 -6.23 20.50
N ALA A 199 4.54 -5.46 19.55
CA ALA A 199 4.64 -4.00 19.67
C ALA A 199 3.24 -3.35 19.82
N VAL A 200 2.25 -3.79 19.04
CA VAL A 200 0.86 -3.32 19.15
C VAL A 200 0.26 -3.66 20.52
N GLY A 201 0.50 -4.89 21.00
CA GLY A 201 -0.02 -5.36 22.30
C GLY A 201 0.65 -4.72 23.52
N LEU A 202 1.93 -4.36 23.42
CA LEU A 202 2.66 -3.61 24.45
C LEU A 202 2.30 -2.11 24.47
N GLY A 203 1.73 -1.61 23.38
CA GLY A 203 1.34 -0.22 23.21
C GLY A 203 0.51 0.38 24.35
N PRO A 204 -0.61 -0.24 24.78
CA PRO A 204 -1.43 0.25 25.89
C PRO A 204 -0.69 0.30 27.23
N TRP A 205 0.29 -0.59 27.46
CA TRP A 205 1.09 -0.56 28.70
C TRP A 205 2.10 0.59 28.66
N ILE A 206 2.65 0.90 27.49
CA ILE A 206 3.60 1.99 27.29
C ILE A 206 2.92 3.35 27.36
N GLU A 207 1.67 3.45 26.93
CA GLU A 207 0.84 4.66 27.06
C GLU A 207 0.75 5.16 28.51
N THR A 208 0.70 4.25 29.49
CA THR A 208 0.66 4.59 30.92
C THR A 208 2.03 4.92 31.54
N THR A 209 3.12 4.74 30.79
CA THR A 209 4.50 4.92 31.26
C THR A 209 5.04 6.31 30.88
N VAL A 210 6.18 6.72 31.44
CA VAL A 210 6.90 7.95 31.06
C VAL A 210 7.13 8.03 29.53
N LEU A 211 7.43 6.90 28.88
CA LEU A 211 7.55 6.83 27.41
C LEU A 211 6.27 7.27 26.67
N GLY A 212 5.08 6.99 27.21
CA GLY A 212 3.81 7.46 26.67
C GLY A 212 3.66 8.98 26.69
N THR A 213 4.14 9.65 27.74
CA THR A 213 4.14 11.12 27.80
C THR A 213 5.10 11.77 26.80
N TRP A 214 6.24 11.14 26.51
CA TRP A 214 7.18 11.59 25.48
C TRP A 214 6.67 11.32 24.05
N LEU A 215 5.88 10.25 23.87
CA LEU A 215 5.29 9.86 22.59
C LEU A 215 3.94 10.53 22.31
N SER A 216 3.39 11.29 23.26
CA SER A 216 2.24 12.16 23.05
C SER A 216 2.68 13.43 22.32
N LEU A 217 2.83 13.30 21.00
CA LEU A 217 3.31 14.38 20.16
C LEU A 217 2.17 15.31 19.73
N ASP A 218 2.47 16.60 19.72
CA ASP A 218 1.57 17.63 19.22
C ASP A 218 1.58 17.68 17.68
N TYR A 219 0.51 18.22 17.11
CA TYR A 219 0.30 18.32 15.66
C TYR A 219 1.48 18.99 14.95
N GLN A 220 1.99 20.11 15.49
CA GLN A 220 3.10 20.85 14.89
C GLN A 220 4.39 20.03 14.85
N THR A 221 4.63 19.23 15.89
CA THR A 221 5.82 18.39 16.00
C THR A 221 5.74 17.24 15.01
N LEU A 222 4.58 16.57 14.91
CA LEU A 222 4.35 15.50 13.93
C LEU A 222 4.43 16.02 12.48
N ALA A 223 3.93 17.22 12.21
CA ALA A 223 3.97 17.85 10.89
C ALA A 223 5.40 18.09 10.39
N LEU A 224 6.37 18.24 11.30
CA LEU A 224 7.79 18.34 10.96
C LEU A 224 8.48 16.97 10.89
N ILE A 225 8.22 16.09 11.87
CA ILE A 225 8.90 14.79 11.96
C ILE A 225 8.53 13.87 10.79
N LEU A 226 7.26 13.85 10.35
CA LEU A 226 6.81 12.92 9.30
C LEU A 226 7.47 13.20 7.93
N PRO A 227 7.54 14.45 7.42
CA PRO A 227 8.28 14.75 6.19
C PRO A 227 9.78 14.50 6.30
N VAL A 228 10.39 14.81 7.46
CA VAL A 228 11.81 14.53 7.70
C VAL A 228 12.08 13.02 7.61
N TYR A 229 11.23 12.21 8.26
CA TYR A 229 11.28 10.76 8.13
C TYR A 229 11.08 10.31 6.67
N ALA A 230 10.09 10.87 5.95
CA ALA A 230 9.82 10.51 4.56
C ALA A 230 11.03 10.80 3.64
N PHE A 231 11.74 11.90 3.89
CA PHE A 231 12.98 12.24 3.18
C PHE A 231 14.08 11.19 3.41
N PHE A 232 14.33 10.82 4.67
CA PHE A 232 15.31 9.76 4.97
C PHE A 232 14.87 8.40 4.43
N ALA A 233 13.59 8.07 4.53
CA ALA A 233 13.04 6.82 4.01
C ALA A 233 13.18 6.72 2.48
N ALA A 234 13.01 7.83 1.75
CA ALA A 234 13.19 7.88 0.30
C ALA A 234 14.66 7.78 -0.14
N ALA A 235 15.61 8.17 0.72
CA ALA A 235 17.04 8.03 0.46
C ALA A 235 17.57 6.60 0.72
N LEU A 236 16.84 5.79 1.50
CA LEU A 236 17.22 4.42 1.79
C LEU A 236 16.85 3.48 0.62
N PRO A 237 17.61 2.39 0.39
CA PRO A 237 17.27 1.40 -0.63
C PRO A 237 15.87 0.81 -0.39
N VAL A 238 15.10 0.66 -1.47
CA VAL A 238 13.70 0.19 -1.41
C VAL A 238 13.59 -1.16 -0.70
N TRP A 239 14.54 -2.08 -0.94
CA TRP A 239 14.59 -3.41 -0.32
C TRP A 239 14.85 -3.39 1.19
N LEU A 240 15.45 -2.32 1.74
CA LEU A 240 15.82 -2.23 3.15
C LEU A 240 14.64 -1.83 4.03
N LEU A 241 13.85 -0.85 3.60
CA LEU A 241 12.79 -0.27 4.41
C LEU A 241 11.41 -0.39 3.75
N LEU A 242 11.24 0.11 2.53
CA LEU A 242 9.92 0.22 1.90
C LEU A 242 9.29 -1.16 1.65
N THR A 243 10.00 -2.04 0.96
CA THR A 243 9.50 -3.39 0.65
C THR A 243 9.11 -4.20 1.89
N PRO A 244 9.98 -4.37 2.92
CA PRO A 244 9.63 -5.14 4.11
C PRO A 244 8.54 -4.48 4.96
N ARG A 245 8.56 -3.14 5.09
CA ARG A 245 7.52 -2.40 5.83
C ARG A 245 6.15 -2.58 5.19
N ASP A 246 6.07 -2.38 3.88
CA ASP A 246 4.80 -2.43 3.14
C ASP A 246 4.25 -3.86 3.12
N TYR A 247 5.13 -4.84 2.95
CA TYR A 247 4.77 -6.25 3.03
C TYR A 247 4.24 -6.65 4.43
N LEU A 248 4.90 -6.23 5.51
CA LEU A 248 4.41 -6.46 6.87
C LEU A 248 3.08 -5.73 7.15
N SER A 249 2.93 -4.49 6.69
CA SER A 249 1.69 -3.72 6.83
C SER A 249 0.51 -4.36 6.08
N SER A 250 0.78 -5.07 4.98
CA SER A 250 -0.25 -5.80 4.23
C SER A 250 -0.88 -6.90 5.06
N PHE A 251 -0.08 -7.65 5.82
CA PHE A 251 -0.60 -8.66 6.76
C PHE A 251 -1.46 -8.03 7.84
N MET A 252 -1.07 -6.88 8.38
CA MET A 252 -1.90 -6.16 9.34
C MET A 252 -3.23 -5.72 8.73
N LYS A 253 -3.20 -5.11 7.54
CA LYS A 253 -4.41 -4.65 6.84
C LYS A 253 -5.37 -5.81 6.60
N ILE A 254 -4.87 -6.95 6.15
CA ILE A 254 -5.65 -8.19 5.96
C ILE A 254 -6.15 -8.72 7.31
N GLY A 255 -5.30 -8.75 8.33
CA GLY A 255 -5.65 -9.23 9.67
C GLY A 255 -6.76 -8.41 10.34
N VAL A 256 -6.81 -7.09 10.11
CA VAL A 256 -7.88 -6.23 10.61
C VAL A 256 -9.24 -6.60 9.99
N PHE A 257 -9.30 -6.97 8.71
CA PHE A 257 -10.55 -7.44 8.10
C PHE A 257 -11.10 -8.70 8.77
N PHE A 258 -10.24 -9.67 9.09
CA PHE A 258 -10.65 -10.88 9.81
C PHE A 258 -10.96 -10.60 11.29
N GLY A 259 -10.22 -9.70 11.95
CA GLY A 259 -10.45 -9.34 13.34
C GLY A 259 -11.74 -8.55 13.58
N LEU A 260 -12.15 -7.73 12.60
CA LEU A 260 -13.44 -7.02 12.63
C LEU A 260 -14.62 -7.97 12.46
N ASP A 261 -14.50 -9.02 11.63
CA ASP A 261 -15.52 -10.06 11.47
C ASP A 261 -15.84 -10.73 12.82
N HIS A 262 -14.81 -11.00 13.62
CA HIS A 262 -14.97 -11.63 14.93
C HIS A 262 -15.64 -10.72 15.99
N ARG A 263 -15.51 -9.39 15.88
CA ARG A 263 -16.22 -8.43 16.76
C ARG A 263 -17.64 -8.15 16.28
N CYS A 264 -17.89 -8.15 14.98
CA CYS A 264 -19.25 -8.05 14.42
C CYS A 264 -20.10 -9.30 14.68
N LEU A 265 -19.50 -10.46 14.97
CA LEU A 265 -20.19 -11.67 15.42
C LEU A 265 -20.52 -11.67 16.93
N CYS A 266 -19.89 -10.80 17.72
CA CYS A 266 -20.08 -10.73 19.18
C CYS A 266 -21.06 -9.65 19.65
N HIS A 267 -21.71 -8.93 18.72
CA HIS A 267 -22.78 -7.96 18.98
C HIS A 267 -23.97 -8.23 18.07
#